data_AF-A0A447T4C0-F1
#
_entry.id   AF-A0A447T4C0-F1
#
_cell.length_a   1.000
_cell.length_b   1.000
_cell.length_c   1.000
_cell.angle_alpha   90.00
_cell.angle_beta   90.00
_cell.angle_gamma   90.00
#
_symmetry.space_group_name_H-M   'P 1'
#
loop_
_entity.id
_entity.type
_entity.pdbx_description
1 polymer ?
#
loop_
_entity_poly.entity_id
_entity_poly.type
_entity_poly.pdbx_seq_one_letter_code
_entity_poly.pdbx_strand_id
1 'polypeptide(L)' 'MIAIDNIFLSGRVVEPKPEDPPGVHLVHAFNASLKADPRVHMCVLPIGDGLTLCTRR' A
#
# COMPACT_ATOMS: atom_id res chain seq x y z
N MET A 1 12.80 6.39 9.11
CA MET A 1 12.26 6.08 7.78
C MET A 1 11.61 4.71 7.87
N ILE A 2 10.43 4.55 7.28
CA ILE A 2 9.70 3.28 7.21
C ILE A 2 9.62 2.90 5.73
N ALA A 3 9.91 1.63 5.42
CA ALA A 3 9.74 1.06 4.09
C ALA A 3 8.68 -0.04 4.18
N ILE A 4 7.73 -0.04 3.25
CA ILE A 4 6.62 -0.99 3.21
C ILE A 4 6.65 -1.66 1.83
N ASP A 5 6.83 -2.98 1.82
CA ASP A 5 6.89 -3.78 0.59
C ASP A 5 5.51 -4.39 0.26
N ASN A 6 5.37 -4.91 -0.96
CA ASN A 6 4.18 -5.58 -1.49
C ASN A 6 2.90 -4.73 -1.46
N ILE A 7 3.03 -3.40 -1.64
CA ILE A 7 1.89 -2.48 -1.61
C ILE A 7 0.89 -2.75 -2.75
N PHE A 8 1.33 -3.39 -3.86
CA PHE A 8 0.46 -3.73 -4.99
C PHE A 8 -0.16 -5.13 -4.88
N LEU A 9 0.40 -6.03 -4.07
CA LEU A 9 -0.06 -7.41 -3.87
C LEU A 9 -0.43 -8.13 -5.18
N SER A 10 0.49 -8.12 -6.14
CA SER A 10 0.36 -8.61 -7.51
C SER A 10 -0.71 -7.88 -8.35
N GLY A 11 -0.95 -6.61 -8.05
CA GLY A 11 -1.93 -5.75 -8.73
C GLY A 11 -3.37 -5.90 -8.26
N ARG A 12 -3.69 -6.90 -7.43
CA ARG A 12 -5.07 -7.21 -6.99
C ARG A 12 -5.70 -6.10 -6.15
N VAL A 13 -4.89 -5.26 -5.51
CA VAL A 13 -5.39 -4.18 -4.64
C VAL A 13 -5.97 -3.00 -5.42
N VAL A 14 -5.76 -2.92 -6.74
CA VAL A 14 -6.33 -1.84 -7.56
C VAL A 14 -7.86 -1.98 -7.63
N GLU A 15 -8.34 -3.21 -7.75
CA GLU A 15 -9.76 -3.55 -7.82
C GLU A 15 -10.01 -4.85 -7.05
N PRO A 16 -10.11 -4.79 -5.70
CA PRO A 16 -10.39 -5.96 -4.87
C PRO A 16 -11.75 -6.57 -5.22
N LYS A 17 -11.79 -7.90 -5.33
CA LYS A 17 -13.02 -8.67 -5.61
C LYS A 17 -13.53 -9.35 -4.34
N PRO A 18 -14.85 -9.59 -4.20
CA PRO A 18 -15.42 -10.25 -3.03
C PRO A 18 -14.77 -11.61 -2.68
N GLU A 19 -14.36 -12.37 -3.70
CA GLU A 19 -13.71 -13.66 -3.57
C GLU A 19 -12.18 -13.60 -3.31
N ASP A 20 -11.58 -12.42 -3.34
CA ASP A 20 -10.15 -12.29 -3.08
C ASP A 20 -9.80 -12.67 -1.63
N PRO A 21 -8.58 -13.16 -1.39
CA PRO A 21 -8.10 -13.40 -0.04
C PRO A 21 -8.26 -12.16 0.85
N PRO A 22 -8.56 -12.30 2.15
CA PRO A 22 -8.75 -11.17 3.06
C PRO A 22 -7.60 -10.15 3.04
N GLY A 23 -6.37 -10.63 2.77
CA GLY A 23 -5.19 -9.79 2.61
C GLY A 23 -5.31 -8.70 1.53
N VAL A 24 -6.02 -8.96 0.42
CA VAL A 24 -6.21 -7.96 -0.65
C VAL A 24 -7.01 -6.76 -0.14
N HIS A 25 -8.12 -7.03 0.56
CA HIS A 25 -8.97 -5.99 1.15
C HIS A 25 -8.24 -5.22 2.26
N LEU A 26 -7.44 -5.92 3.07
CA LEU A 26 -6.64 -5.30 4.13
C LEU A 26 -5.58 -4.36 3.54
N VAL A 27 -4.83 -4.80 2.52
CA VAL A 27 -3.82 -3.95 1.87
C VAL A 27 -4.49 -2.79 1.13
N HIS A 28 -5.62 -3.00 0.47
CA HIS A 28 -6.37 -1.90 -0.16
C HIS A 28 -6.78 -0.82 0.84
N ALA A 29 -7.38 -1.21 1.97
CA ALA A 29 -7.76 -0.28 3.04
C ALA A 29 -6.53 0.40 3.68
N PHE A 30 -5.45 -0.35 3.88
CA PHE A 30 -4.18 0.17 4.37
C PHE A 30 -3.60 1.25 3.43
N ASN A 31 -3.54 0.98 2.13
CA ASN A 31 -3.04 1.92 1.12
C ASN A 31 -3.87 3.21 1.10
N ALA A 32 -5.20 3.09 1.18
CA ALA A 32 -6.09 4.23 1.24
C ALA A 32 -5.86 5.09 2.49
N SER A 33 -5.68 4.45 3.65
CA SER A 33 -5.36 5.13 4.91
C SER A 33 -3.98 5.81 4.88
N LEU A 34 -2.95 5.10 4.42
CA LEU A 34 -1.58 5.60 4.34
C LEU A 34 -1.48 6.83 3.45
N LYS A 35 -2.19 6.84 2.31
CA LYS A 35 -2.27 7.99 1.39
C LYS A 35 -2.80 9.26 2.06
N ALA A 36 -3.68 9.12 3.06
CA ALA A 36 -4.28 10.22 3.79
C ALA A 36 -3.55 10.57 5.10
N ASP A 37 -2.50 9.83 5.49
CA ASP A 37 -1.86 10.02 6.79
C ASP A 37 -1.04 11.33 6.84
N PRO A 38 -1.44 12.31 7.68
CA PRO A 38 -0.76 13.61 7.74
C PRO A 38 0.58 13.55 8.48
N ARG A 39 0.93 12.43 9.11
CA ARG A 39 2.15 12.29 9.91
C ARG A 39 3.37 11.97 9.06
N VAL A 40 3.18 11.61 7.78
CA VAL A 40 4.26 11.17 6.89
C VAL A 40 4.27 11.91 5.56
N HIS A 41 5.47 12.06 4.99
CA HIS A 41 5.68 12.21 3.56
C HIS A 41 5.94 10.82 2.98
N MET A 42 5.32 10.50 1.85
CA MET A 42 5.44 9.18 1.23
C MET A 42 5.74 9.26 -0.27
N CYS A 43 6.43 8.23 -0.76
CA CYS A 43 6.67 8.00 -2.18
C CYS A 43 6.46 6.51 -2.49
N VAL A 44 5.67 6.21 -3.52
CA VAL A 44 5.47 4.85 -4.03
C VAL A 44 6.42 4.64 -5.20
N LEU A 45 7.23 3.59 -5.11
CA LEU A 45 8.20 3.17 -6.12
C LEU A 45 7.68 1.89 -6.79
N PRO A 46 7.54 1.86 -8.12
CA PRO A 46 7.10 0.68 -8.86
C PRO A 46 8.26 -0.32 -9.06
N ILE A 47 8.88 -0.73 -7.96
CA ILE A 47 9.96 -1.73 -7.93
C ILE A 47 9.41 -2.99 -7.26
N GLY A 48 9.66 -4.15 -7.84
CA GLY A 48 9.12 -5.42 -7.35
C GLY A 48 7.60 -5.43 -7.37
N ASP A 49 7.00 -5.84 -6.26
CA ASP A 49 5.54 -5.82 -6.06
C ASP A 49 5.05 -4.53 -5.37
N GLY A 50 5.85 -3.47 -5.51
CA GLY A 50 5.60 -2.12 -5.05
C GLY A 50 6.16 -1.83 -3.66
N LEU A 51 7.00 -0.79 -3.60
CA LEU A 51 7.66 -0.33 -2.37
C LEU A 51 7.21 1.08 -2.03
N THR A 52 6.74 1.29 -0.80
CA THR A 52 6.42 2.63 -0.29
C THR A 52 7.48 3.06 0.71
N LEU A 53 8.10 4.21 0.48
CA LEU A 53 9.00 4.86 1.43
C LEU A 53 8.23 5.96 2.16
N CYS A 54 8.25 5.91 3.48
CA CYS A 54 7.62 6.88 4.36
C CYS A 54 8.65 7.53 5.28
N THR A 55 8.67 8.86 5.32
CA THR A 55 9.41 9.65 6.30
C THR A 55 8.42 10.41 7.16
N ARG A 56 8.64 10.40 8.48
CA ARG A 56 7.83 11.23 9.39
C ARG A 56 8.13 12.69 9.07
N ARG A 57 7.08 13.53 9.10
CA ARG A 57 7.24 14.98 8.99
C ARG A 57 7.95 15.56 10.22
#